data_AF-A0A4S4BH49-F1
#
_entry.id   AF-A0A4S4BH49-F1
#
_cell.length_a   1.000
_cell.length_b   1.000
_cell.length_c   1.000
_cell.angle_alpha   90.00
_cell.angle_beta   90.00
_cell.angle_gamma   90.00
#
_symmetry.space_group_name_H-M   'P 1'
#
loop_
_entity.id
_entity.type
_entity.pdbx_description
1 polymer ?
#
loop_
_entity_poly.entity_id
_entity_poly.type
_entity_poly.pdbx_seq_one_letter_code
_entity_poly.pdbx_strand_id
1 'polypeptide(L)' 'MPKQLLEQLWETTDDLLYRVRIYDRKLAYSEEIMRIDELHGKLASLRVTDDEDLIAYGIEKLRGLRLRLLTMMEDLLFTA' A
#
# COMPACT_ATOMS: atom_id res chain seq x y z
N MET A 1 -9.79 -15.99 7.31
CA MET A 1 -10.71 -15.72 6.17
C MET A 1 -10.08 -14.71 5.23
N PRO A 2 -10.23 -14.82 3.89
CA PRO A 2 -9.68 -13.88 2.92
C PRO A 2 -10.01 -12.41 3.23
N LYS A 3 -11.23 -12.11 3.69
CA LYS A 3 -11.66 -10.76 4.09
C LYS A 3 -10.84 -10.16 5.24
N GLN A 4 -10.50 -10.95 6.26
CA GLN A 4 -9.64 -10.49 7.37
C GLN A 4 -8.21 -10.21 6.89
N LEU A 5 -7.69 -11.02 5.96
CA LEU A 5 -6.37 -10.80 5.38
C LEU A 5 -6.35 -9.53 4.52
N LEU A 6 -7.40 -9.28 3.73
CA LEU A 6 -7.56 -8.05 2.97
C LEU A 6 -7.51 -6.83 3.89
N GLU A 7 -8.28 -6.86 4.98
CA GLU A 7 -8.34 -5.77 5.96
C GLU A 7 -6.98 -5.54 6.65
N GLN A 8 -6.30 -6.61 7.07
CA GLN A 8 -4.97 -6.49 7.66
C GLN A 8 -3.94 -5.91 6.66
N LEU A 9 -3.98 -6.37 5.41
CA LEU A 9 -3.09 -5.84 4.36
C LEU A 9 -3.39 -4.38 4.07
N TRP A 10 -4.67 -3.98 4.08
CA TRP A 10 -5.09 -2.61 3.90
C TRP A 10 -4.46 -1.70 4.97
N GLU A 11 -4.75 -1.97 6.25
CA GLU A 11 -4.29 -1.15 7.38
C GLU A 11 -2.76 -1.07 7.45
N THR A 12 -2.07 -2.19 7.18
CA THR A 12 -0.59 -2.19 7.18
C THR A 12 0.02 -1.51 5.96
N THR A 13 -0.66 -1.52 4.82
CA THR A 13 -0.21 -0.78 3.62
C THR A 13 -0.41 0.71 3.80
N ASP A 14 -1.52 1.13 4.43
CA ASP A 14 -1.83 2.53 4.72
C ASP A 14 -0.80 3.15 5.69
N ASP A 15 -0.50 2.48 6.82
CA ASP A 15 0.53 2.92 7.76
C ASP A 15 1.92 3.02 7.09
N LEU A 16 2.27 2.04 6.25
CA LEU A 16 3.55 2.06 5.56
C LEU A 16 3.62 3.19 4.52
N LEU A 17 2.55 3.42 3.77
CA LEU A 17 2.45 4.53 2.80
C LEU A 17 2.57 5.88 3.51
N TYR A 18 1.92 6.05 4.66
CA TYR A 18 2.07 7.22 5.51
C TYR A 18 3.53 7.42 5.94
N ARG A 19 4.22 6.36 6.40
CA ARG A 19 5.63 6.47 6.79
C ARG A 19 6.54 6.85 5.62
N VAL A 20 6.40 6.19 4.47
CA VAL A 20 7.21 6.49 3.28
C VAL A 20 7.09 7.97 2.90
N ARG A 21 5.89 8.56 2.98
CA ARG A 21 5.68 10.01 2.77
C ARG A 21 6.47 10.89 3.72
N ILE A 22 6.51 10.53 5.00
CA ILE A 22 7.25 11.29 6.02
C ILE A 22 8.77 11.18 5.81
N TYR A 23 9.24 10.03 5.35
CA TYR A 23 10.66 9.80 5.11
C TYR A 23 11.17 10.37 3.78
N ASP A 24 10.31 10.51 2.76
CA ASP A 24 10.68 11.09 1.46
C ASP A 24 10.81 12.64 1.48
N ARG A 25 11.69 13.15 2.35
CA ARG A 25 11.90 14.59 2.57
C ARG A 25 12.43 15.32 1.33
N LYS A 26 13.10 14.60 0.44
CA LYS A 26 13.71 15.13 -0.79
C LYS A 26 12.81 14.90 -2.01
N LEU A 27 11.59 14.39 -1.83
CA LEU A 27 10.63 14.11 -2.90
C LEU A 27 11.15 13.15 -3.98
N ALA A 28 12.09 12.27 -3.62
CA ALA A 28 12.74 11.33 -4.53
C ALA A 28 11.76 10.29 -5.10
N TYR A 29 10.69 9.97 -4.35
CA TYR A 29 9.65 9.02 -4.75
C TYR A 29 8.26 9.69 -4.88
N SER A 30 8.18 11.02 -4.86
CA SER A 30 6.91 11.78 -4.81
C SER A 30 5.88 11.34 -5.86
N GLU A 31 6.25 11.23 -7.13
CA GLU A 31 5.35 10.77 -8.20
C GLU A 31 4.88 9.32 -8.01
N GLU A 32 5.75 8.45 -7.49
CA GLU A 32 5.41 7.06 -7.27
C GLU A 32 4.49 6.90 -6.05
N ILE A 33 4.75 7.65 -4.98
CA ILE A 33 3.87 7.75 -3.81
C ILE A 33 2.48 8.23 -4.22
N MET A 34 2.36 9.24 -5.09
CA MET A 34 1.06 9.70 -5.60
C MET A 34 0.31 8.59 -6.35
N ARG A 35 1.01 7.86 -7.23
CA ARG A 35 0.41 6.73 -7.97
C ARG A 35 -0.03 5.60 -7.04
N ILE A 36 0.76 5.29 -6.02
CA ILE A 36 0.42 4.27 -5.03
C ILE A 36 -0.81 4.71 -4.23
N ASP A 37 -0.90 5.98 -3.85
CA ASP A 37 -2.03 6.51 -3.10
C ASP A 37 -3.34 6.47 -3.88
N GLU A 38 -3.29 6.84 -5.16
CA GLU A 38 -4.44 6.70 -6.06
C GLU A 38 -4.89 5.24 -6.21
N LEU A 39 -3.94 4.31 -6.37
CA LEU A 39 -4.25 2.90 -6.49
C LEU A 39 -4.80 2.34 -5.17
N HIS A 40 -4.20 2.69 -4.04
CA HIS A 40 -4.68 2.33 -2.71
C HIS A 40 -6.12 2.82 -2.54
N GLY A 41 -6.40 4.11 -2.79
CA GLY A 41 -7.76 4.68 -2.74
C GLY A 41 -8.78 3.96 -3.63
N LYS A 42 -8.40 3.54 -4.84
CA LYS A 42 -9.28 2.75 -5.74
C LYS A 42 -9.65 1.38 -5.15
N LEU A 43 -8.76 0.78 -4.36
CA LEU A 43 -8.98 -0.51 -3.71
C LEU A 43 -9.87 -0.40 -2.45
N ALA A 44 -10.18 0.80 -1.94
CA ALA A 44 -10.93 1.00 -0.69
C ALA A 44 -12.31 0.32 -0.72
N SER A 45 -12.98 0.34 -1.87
CA SER A 45 -14.29 -0.28 -2.08
C SER A 45 -14.26 -1.80 -1.87
N LEU A 46 -13.10 -2.45 -2.02
CA LEU A 46 -12.95 -3.89 -1.83
C LEU A 46 -13.09 -4.31 -0.35
N ARG A 47 -12.92 -3.39 0.61
CA ARG A 47 -13.06 -3.70 2.05
C ARG A 47 -14.49 -4.05 2.44
N VAL A 48 -15.46 -3.49 1.73
CA VAL A 48 -16.90 -3.69 2.01
C VAL A 48 -17.51 -4.79 1.14
N THR A 49 -16.76 -5.33 0.17
CA THR A 49 -17.27 -6.42 -0.67
C THR A 49 -17.27 -7.76 0.09
N ASP A 50 -18.15 -8.65 -0.34
CA ASP A 50 -18.16 -10.08 0.04
C ASP A 50 -17.81 -10.99 -1.15
N ASP A 51 -17.52 -10.40 -2.31
CA ASP A 51 -17.08 -11.12 -3.50
C ASP A 51 -15.64 -11.64 -3.31
N GLU A 52 -15.48 -12.97 -3.29
CA GLU A 52 -14.21 -13.63 -3.00
C GLU A 52 -13.14 -13.38 -4.08
N ASP A 53 -13.52 -13.26 -5.34
CA ASP A 53 -12.59 -13.01 -6.45
C ASP A 53 -12.06 -11.57 -6.37
N LEU A 54 -12.93 -10.61 -6.04
CA LEU A 54 -12.54 -9.22 -5.80
C LEU A 54 -11.67 -9.09 -4.55
N ILE A 55 -11.94 -9.86 -3.50
CA ILE A 55 -11.09 -9.92 -2.30
C ILE A 55 -9.71 -10.47 -2.66
N ALA A 56 -9.64 -11.57 -3.42
CA ALA A 56 -8.38 -12.17 -3.85
C ALA A 56 -7.54 -11.19 -4.71
N TYR A 57 -8.19 -10.49 -5.63
CA TYR A 57 -7.58 -9.41 -6.41
C TYR A 57 -7.02 -8.30 -5.49
N GLY A 58 -7.81 -7.83 -4.52
CA GLY A 58 -7.38 -6.81 -3.56
C GLY A 58 -6.15 -7.23 -2.76
N ILE A 59 -6.12 -8.50 -2.30
CA ILE A 59 -4.97 -9.07 -1.58
C ILE A 59 -3.71 -9.06 -2.45
N GLU A 60 -3.79 -9.47 -3.72
CA GLU A 60 -2.66 -9.47 -4.65
C GLU A 60 -2.11 -8.05 -4.84
N LYS A 61 -3.00 -7.08 -5.08
CA LYS A 61 -2.59 -5.68 -5.30
C LYS A 61 -1.97 -5.06 -4.05
N LEU A 62 -2.56 -5.25 -2.88
CA LEU A 62 -2.00 -4.72 -1.63
C LEU A 62 -0.64 -5.34 -1.29
N ARG A 63 -0.43 -6.65 -1.57
CA ARG A 63 0.89 -7.27 -1.43
C ARG A 63 1.94 -6.64 -2.32
N GLY A 64 1.60 -6.37 -3.58
CA GLY A 64 2.49 -5.67 -4.51
C GLY A 64 2.84 -4.26 -4.06
N LEU A 65 1.82 -3.49 -3.65
CA LEU A 65 2.01 -2.14 -3.12
C LEU A 65 2.91 -2.14 -1.88
N ARG A 66 2.60 -3.00 -0.91
CA ARG A 66 3.38 -3.12 0.33
C ARG A 66 4.84 -3.48 0.07
N LEU A 67 5.10 -4.44 -0.85
CA LEU A 67 6.48 -4.79 -1.21
C LEU A 67 7.22 -3.57 -1.76
N ARG A 68 6.59 -2.82 -2.67
CA ARG A 68 7.23 -1.63 -3.25
C ARG A 68 7.50 -0.56 -2.20
N LEU A 69 6.55 -0.31 -1.31
CA LEU A 69 6.69 0.64 -0.22
C LEU A 69 7.78 0.25 0.77
N LEU A 70 7.96 -1.06 1.05
CA LEU A 70 9.07 -1.53 1.88
C LEU A 70 10.41 -1.22 1.21
N THR A 71 10.56 -1.50 -0.09
CA THR A 71 11.77 -1.15 -0.83
C THR A 71 12.05 0.36 -0.82
N MET A 72 11.03 1.21 -1.02
CA MET A 72 11.21 2.66 -0.89
C MET A 72 11.66 3.06 0.51
N MET A 73 11.05 2.46 1.53
CA MET A 73 11.41 2.75 2.92
C MET A 73 12.86 2.34 3.23
N GLU A 74 13.30 1.19 2.74
CA GLU A 74 14.69 0.74 2.82
C GLU A 74 15.62 1.76 2.15
N ASP A 75 15.35 2.13 0.90
CA ASP A 75 16.15 3.12 0.16
C ASP A 75 16.25 4.46 0.92
N LEU A 76 15.13 4.94 1.47
CA LEU A 76 15.06 6.19 2.24
C LEU A 76 15.81 6.10 3.57
N LEU A 77 15.80 4.94 4.24
CA LEU A 77 16.51 4.73 5.51
C LEU A 77 18.02 4.54 5.30
N PHE A 78 18.44 3.91 4.21
CA PHE A 78 19.87 3.73 3.89
C PHE A 78 20.54 5.01 3.38
N THR A 79 19.75 5.98 2.88
CA THR A 79 20.25 7.27 2.34
C THR A 79 20.02 8.47 3.26
N ALA A 80 19.39 8.27 4.43
CA ALA A 80 19.18 9.27 5.47
C ALA A 80 20.40 9.44 6.39
#